data_AF-A0A392M599-F1
#
_entry.id   AF-A0A392M599-F1
#
_cell.length_a   1.000
_cell.length_b   1.000
_cell.length_c   1.000
_cell.angle_alpha   90.00
_cell.angle_beta   90.00
_cell.angle_gamma   90.00
#
_symmetry.space_group_name_H-M   'P 1'
#
loop_
_entity.id
_entity.type
_entity.pdbx_description
1 polymer ?
#
loop_
_entity_poly.entity_id
_entity_poly.type
_entity_poly.pdbx_seq_one_letter_code
_entity_poly.pdbx_strand_id
1 'polypeptide(L)'
;VDLTVWNRTKSKCDSLINLGAKYKPSPEEVAASCDLTFAMLADPQSAVDVACGKHGAANGMGPGKGYVDVSTVDVDTSKLINGKIKSTGALFLEAPVSGSKKPAEDGQLIFLTAGDRSLYETVAPLLDIMGKSKFYLGDVGNGAAMKLVVNM
;
A
#
# COMPACT_ATOMS: atom_id res chain seq x y z
N VAL A 1 -17.41 -2.08 1.70
CA VAL A 1 -16.12 -2.79 1.70
C VAL A 1 -15.77 -3.04 3.15
N ASP A 2 -15.44 -4.28 3.52
CA ASP A 2 -14.94 -4.57 4.87
C ASP A 2 -13.52 -4.02 5.02
N LEU A 3 -13.26 -3.26 6.09
CA LEU A 3 -11.96 -2.66 6.34
C LEU A 3 -11.32 -3.26 7.60
N THR A 4 -10.09 -3.74 7.47
CA THR A 4 -9.23 -4.12 8.59
C THR A 4 -8.05 -3.15 8.67
N VAL A 5 -7.77 -2.62 9.86
CA VAL A 5 -6.73 -1.61 10.07
C VAL A 5 -5.70 -2.04 11.10
N TRP A 6 -4.49 -1.55 10.89
CA TRP A 6 -3.40 -1.56 11.85
C TRP A 6 -2.66 -0.23 11.77
N ASN A 7 -2.14 0.21 12.90
CA ASN A 7 -1.14 1.27 12.95
C ASN A 7 -0.24 1.04 14.16
N ARG A 8 1.06 1.38 14.04
CA ARG A 8 2.03 1.28 15.15
C ARG A 8 1.52 1.94 16.43
N THR A 9 0.85 3.09 16.30
CA THR A 9 0.12 3.74 17.40
C THR A 9 -1.35 3.38 17.30
N LYS A 10 -1.81 2.42 18.12
CA LYS A 10 -3.19 1.89 18.07
C LYS A 10 -4.26 2.99 18.09
N SER A 11 -4.10 4.03 18.92
CA SER A 11 -5.12 5.07 19.07
C SER A 11 -5.45 5.83 17.77
N LYS A 12 -4.57 5.82 16.77
CA LYS A 12 -4.87 6.37 15.43
C LYS A 12 -5.89 5.54 14.64
N CYS A 13 -6.20 4.32 15.09
CA CYS A 13 -7.23 3.48 14.50
C CYS A 13 -8.62 3.73 15.08
N ASP A 14 -8.72 4.41 16.24
CA ASP A 14 -9.97 4.44 17.02
C ASP A 14 -11.12 5.10 16.25
N SER A 15 -10.85 6.15 15.47
CA SER A 15 -11.87 6.77 14.61
C SER A 15 -12.40 5.82 13.54
N LEU A 16 -11.54 5.00 12.93
CA LEU A 16 -11.94 4.00 11.92
C LEU A 16 -12.67 2.83 12.57
N ILE A 17 -12.24 2.39 13.76
CA ILE A 17 -12.90 1.35 14.53
C ILE A 17 -14.34 1.79 14.89
N ASN A 18 -14.51 3.05 15.30
CA ASN A 18 -15.83 3.63 15.59
C ASN A 18 -16.76 3.68 14.36
N LEU A 19 -16.18 3.70 13.15
CA LEU A 19 -16.91 3.60 11.87
C LEU A 19 -17.11 2.15 11.40
N GLY A 20 -16.69 1.15 12.19
CA GLY A 20 -16.90 -0.27 11.92
C GLY A 20 -15.68 -1.02 11.37
N ALA A 21 -14.50 -0.39 11.30
CA ALA A 21 -13.28 -1.10 10.89
C ALA A 21 -12.85 -2.14 11.94
N LYS A 22 -12.38 -3.30 11.47
CA LYS A 22 -11.79 -4.35 12.30
C LYS A 22 -10.33 -3.98 12.62
N TYR A 23 -9.87 -4.23 13.84
CA TYR A 23 -8.47 -4.01 14.23
C TYR A 23 -7.70 -5.32 14.30
N LYS A 24 -6.45 -5.30 13.84
CA LYS A 24 -5.46 -6.36 14.06
C LYS A 24 -4.20 -5.78 14.71
N PRO A 25 -3.46 -6.54 15.54
CA PRO A 25 -2.33 -6.03 16.30
C PRO A 25 -1.01 -5.99 15.52
N SER A 26 -0.94 -6.55 14.30
CA SER A 26 0.26 -6.55 13.46
C SER A 26 -0.08 -6.46 11.96
N PRO A 27 0.87 -5.99 11.11
CA PRO A 27 0.76 -6.06 9.65
C PRO A 27 0.55 -7.49 9.12
N GLU A 28 1.24 -8.47 9.70
CA GLU A 28 1.06 -9.90 9.43
C GLU A 28 -0.41 -10.34 9.59
N GLU A 29 -1.04 -9.99 10.70
CA GLU A 29 -2.44 -10.37 10.96
C GLU A 29 -3.44 -9.64 10.06
N VAL A 30 -3.15 -8.39 9.66
CA VAL A 30 -3.95 -7.69 8.64
C VAL A 30 -3.87 -8.46 7.33
N ALA A 31 -2.66 -8.71 6.83
CA ALA A 31 -2.42 -9.37 5.55
C ALA A 31 -3.01 -10.79 5.50
N ALA A 32 -2.93 -11.55 6.60
CA ALA A 32 -3.55 -12.88 6.69
C ALA A 32 -5.08 -12.81 6.52
N SER A 33 -5.72 -11.77 7.06
CA SER A 33 -7.17 -11.61 7.06
C SER A 33 -7.76 -10.89 5.84
N CYS A 34 -6.92 -10.34 4.95
CA CYS A 34 -7.35 -9.52 3.81
C CYS A 34 -6.83 -10.07 2.48
N ASP A 35 -7.65 -9.96 1.43
CA ASP A 35 -7.21 -10.29 0.06
C ASP A 35 -6.34 -9.18 -0.53
N LEU A 36 -6.63 -7.93 -0.18
CA LEU A 36 -5.90 -6.74 -0.62
C LEU A 36 -5.47 -5.93 0.60
N THR A 37 -4.20 -5.56 0.67
CA THR A 37 -3.63 -4.76 1.76
C THR A 37 -2.98 -3.49 1.20
N PHE A 38 -3.44 -2.33 1.64
CA PHE A 38 -2.82 -1.03 1.32
C PHE A 38 -1.90 -0.59 2.46
N ALA A 39 -0.74 -0.04 2.14
CA ALA A 39 0.25 0.39 3.10
C ALA A 39 0.68 1.84 2.81
N MET A 40 0.41 2.76 3.75
CA MET A 40 0.75 4.19 3.66
C MET A 40 1.65 4.60 4.82
N LEU A 41 2.97 4.52 4.62
CA LEU A 41 3.97 4.72 5.66
C LEU A 41 4.75 6.03 5.47
N ALA A 42 5.41 6.45 6.55
CA ALA A 42 6.09 7.74 6.64
C ALA A 42 7.37 7.83 5.80
N ASP A 43 8.12 6.73 5.71
CA ASP A 43 9.47 6.69 5.13
C ASP A 43 9.84 5.27 4.66
N PRO A 44 10.92 5.13 3.86
CA PRO A 44 11.42 3.83 3.40
C PRO A 44 11.65 2.80 4.50
N GLN A 45 12.23 3.20 5.64
CA GLN A 45 12.50 2.27 6.75
C GLN A 45 11.19 1.69 7.30
N SER A 46 10.19 2.54 7.52
CA SER A 46 8.88 2.14 7.99
C SER A 46 8.16 1.23 7.00
N ALA A 47 8.28 1.50 5.69
CA ALA A 47 7.72 0.64 4.64
C ALA A 47 8.36 -0.76 4.64
N VAL A 48 9.70 -0.83 4.72
CA VAL A 48 10.43 -2.11 4.81
C VAL A 48 10.07 -2.86 6.09
N ASP A 49 10.03 -2.19 7.24
CA ASP A 49 9.70 -2.85 8.52
C ASP A 49 8.29 -3.44 8.51
N VAL A 50 7.31 -2.69 7.98
CA VAL A 50 5.91 -3.10 7.89
C VAL A 50 5.70 -4.20 6.87
N ALA A 51 6.41 -4.19 5.75
CA ALA A 51 6.27 -5.23 4.73
C ALA A 51 7.08 -6.50 5.07
N CYS A 52 8.32 -6.34 5.53
CA CYS A 52 9.35 -7.38 5.56
C CYS A 52 9.83 -7.77 6.96
N GLY A 53 9.46 -7.03 8.00
CA GLY A 53 9.93 -7.25 9.37
C GLY A 53 9.42 -8.54 10.01
N LYS A 54 9.79 -8.77 11.28
CA LYS A 54 9.44 -9.99 12.04
C LYS A 54 7.94 -10.28 12.10
N HIS A 55 7.12 -9.24 12.14
CA HIS A 55 5.64 -9.31 12.10
C HIS A 55 5.09 -8.56 10.88
N GLY A 56 5.89 -8.50 9.81
CA GLY A 56 5.58 -7.78 8.58
C GLY A 56 4.50 -8.47 7.76
N ALA A 57 3.89 -7.71 6.86
CA ALA A 57 2.79 -8.17 6.01
C ALA A 57 3.14 -9.45 5.25
N ALA A 58 4.38 -9.61 4.78
CA ALA A 58 4.83 -10.80 4.06
C ALA A 58 4.58 -12.12 4.81
N ASN A 59 4.59 -12.13 6.15
CA ASN A 59 4.36 -13.35 6.93
C ASN A 59 2.89 -13.80 6.92
N GLY A 60 1.96 -12.89 6.61
CA GLY A 60 0.53 -13.20 6.43
C GLY A 60 0.10 -13.34 4.98
N MET A 61 1.05 -13.30 4.03
CA MET A 61 0.76 -13.30 2.60
C MET A 61 0.98 -14.65 1.94
N GLY A 62 0.32 -14.82 0.79
CA GLY A 62 0.32 -16.04 0.00
C GLY A 62 -0.38 -15.86 -1.35
N PRO A 63 -0.49 -16.92 -2.16
CA PRO A 63 -1.18 -16.88 -3.45
C PRO A 63 -2.60 -16.31 -3.34
N GLY A 64 -2.97 -15.48 -4.32
CA GLY A 64 -4.28 -14.81 -4.37
C GLY A 64 -4.39 -13.51 -3.58
N LYS A 65 -3.37 -13.14 -2.79
CA LYS A 65 -3.32 -11.88 -2.04
C LYS A 65 -2.53 -10.80 -2.79
N GLY A 66 -2.86 -9.53 -2.55
CA GLY A 66 -2.17 -8.37 -3.09
C GLY A 66 -1.69 -7.39 -2.01
N TYR A 67 -0.46 -6.92 -2.15
CA TYR A 67 0.09 -5.81 -1.37
C TYR A 67 0.23 -4.57 -2.26
N VAL A 68 -0.37 -3.47 -1.84
CA VAL A 68 -0.28 -2.17 -2.52
C VAL A 68 0.44 -1.18 -1.62
N ASP A 69 1.69 -0.86 -1.95
CA ASP A 69 2.44 0.14 -1.21
C ASP A 69 2.20 1.53 -1.82
N VAL A 70 1.48 2.38 -1.08
CA VAL A 70 1.18 3.77 -1.46
C VAL A 70 2.13 4.77 -0.80
N SER A 71 3.13 4.29 -0.06
CA SER A 71 4.15 5.11 0.59
C SER A 71 5.02 5.84 -0.44
N THR A 72 5.57 6.99 -0.06
CA THR A 72 6.62 7.64 -0.85
C THR A 72 7.97 7.05 -0.46
N VAL A 73 8.54 6.25 -1.35
CA VAL A 73 9.84 5.57 -1.17
C VAL A 73 10.72 5.72 -2.40
N ASP A 74 11.98 5.33 -2.30
CA ASP A 74 12.89 5.22 -3.43
C ASP A 74 12.70 3.91 -4.21
N VAL A 75 13.31 3.86 -5.40
CA VAL A 75 13.22 2.74 -6.34
C VAL A 75 13.72 1.42 -5.73
N ASP A 76 14.82 1.48 -4.97
CA ASP A 76 15.44 0.27 -4.43
C ASP A 76 14.62 -0.30 -3.28
N THR A 77 14.05 0.57 -2.43
CA THR A 77 13.10 0.17 -1.39
C THR A 77 11.88 -0.54 -1.98
N SER A 78 11.26 0.03 -3.02
CA SER A 78 10.09 -0.59 -3.65
C SER A 78 10.42 -1.95 -4.28
N LYS A 79 11.57 -2.07 -4.95
CA LYS A 79 12.04 -3.34 -5.52
C LYS A 79 12.35 -4.40 -4.45
N LEU A 80 12.90 -3.99 -3.31
CA LEU A 80 13.13 -4.87 -2.16
C LEU A 80 11.81 -5.43 -1.63
N ILE A 81 10.83 -4.56 -1.38
CA ILE A 81 9.51 -4.95 -0.88
C ILE A 81 8.83 -5.89 -1.90
N ASN A 82 8.85 -5.53 -3.18
CA ASN A 82 8.35 -6.38 -4.26
C ASN A 82 8.96 -7.78 -4.23
N GLY A 83 10.28 -7.90 -4.12
CA GLY A 83 10.97 -9.20 -4.04
C GLY A 83 10.49 -10.03 -2.85
N LYS A 84 10.37 -9.41 -1.68
CA LYS A 84 9.92 -10.09 -0.46
C LYS A 84 8.46 -10.53 -0.57
N ILE A 85 7.55 -9.66 -1.03
CA ILE A 85 6.13 -9.98 -1.19
C ILE A 85 5.95 -11.10 -2.21
N LYS A 86 6.58 -11.01 -3.39
CA LYS A 86 6.47 -12.04 -4.43
C LYS A 86 7.03 -13.40 -4.03
N SER A 87 8.01 -13.46 -3.13
CA SER A 87 8.52 -14.73 -2.60
C SER A 87 7.48 -15.54 -1.81
N THR A 88 6.38 -14.90 -1.39
CA THR A 88 5.25 -15.56 -0.72
C THR A 88 4.22 -16.14 -1.69
N GLY A 89 4.31 -15.79 -2.98
CA GLY A 89 3.29 -16.06 -3.99
C GLY A 89 2.21 -14.98 -4.11
N ALA A 90 2.24 -13.95 -3.25
CA ALA A 90 1.38 -12.77 -3.38
C ALA A 90 1.83 -11.83 -4.50
N LEU A 91 0.93 -10.93 -4.91
CA LEU A 91 1.17 -9.89 -5.90
C LEU A 91 1.58 -8.57 -5.23
N PHE A 92 2.37 -7.77 -5.93
CA PHE A 92 2.84 -6.47 -5.46
C PHE A 92 2.57 -5.37 -6.48
N LEU A 93 2.12 -4.21 -5.99
CA LEU A 93 1.95 -2.98 -6.75
C LEU A 93 2.48 -1.82 -5.90
N GLU A 94 3.32 -0.97 -6.48
CA GLU A 94 3.56 0.35 -5.91
C GLU A 94 2.53 1.33 -6.48
N ALA A 95 2.05 2.25 -5.64
CA ALA A 95 1.06 3.24 -6.02
C ALA A 95 1.27 4.58 -5.27
N PRO A 96 2.48 5.15 -5.21
CA PRO A 96 2.69 6.43 -4.54
C PRO A 96 1.75 7.52 -5.07
N VAL A 97 1.41 8.46 -4.20
CA VAL A 97 0.38 9.47 -4.48
C VAL A 97 0.93 10.89 -4.61
N SER A 98 0.34 11.68 -5.49
CA SER A 98 0.43 13.14 -5.47
C SER A 98 -0.87 13.75 -4.91
N GLY A 99 -0.73 14.72 -4.03
CA GLY A 99 -1.81 15.27 -3.20
C GLY A 99 -1.47 15.17 -1.71
N SER A 100 -1.84 16.21 -0.95
CA SER A 100 -1.62 16.27 0.51
C SER A 100 -2.91 15.87 1.25
N LYS A 101 -3.07 16.33 2.50
CA LYS A 101 -4.19 15.99 3.38
C LYS A 101 -5.57 16.27 2.78
N LYS A 102 -5.82 17.51 2.29
CA LYS A 102 -7.15 17.87 1.75
C LYS A 102 -7.53 17.03 0.52
N PRO A 103 -6.65 16.85 -0.48
CA PRO A 103 -6.92 15.90 -1.56
C PRO A 103 -7.18 14.46 -1.10
N ALA A 104 -6.53 13.99 -0.03
CA ALA A 104 -6.83 12.66 0.51
C ALA A 104 -8.23 12.58 1.14
N GLU A 105 -8.62 13.60 1.92
CA GLU A 105 -9.96 13.68 2.52
C GLU A 105 -11.08 13.75 1.47
N ASP A 106 -10.80 14.39 0.33
CA ASP A 106 -11.78 14.59 -0.75
C ASP A 106 -11.80 13.45 -1.80
N GLY A 107 -10.94 12.44 -1.66
CA GLY A 107 -10.78 11.40 -2.70
C GLY A 107 -10.24 11.95 -4.03
N GLN A 108 -9.31 12.90 -3.97
CA GLN A 108 -8.75 13.65 -5.11
C GLN A 108 -7.25 13.42 -5.33
N LEU A 109 -6.70 12.35 -4.76
CA LEU A 109 -5.31 11.94 -4.99
C LEU A 109 -5.06 11.57 -6.47
N ILE A 110 -3.80 11.66 -6.87
CA ILE A 110 -3.29 11.14 -8.14
C ILE A 110 -2.37 9.97 -7.84
N PHE A 111 -2.71 8.77 -8.31
CA PHE A 111 -1.92 7.56 -8.12
C PHE A 111 -0.91 7.36 -9.26
N LEU A 112 0.34 7.11 -8.90
CA LEU A 112 1.45 6.83 -9.82
C LEU A 112 1.82 5.35 -9.69
N THR A 113 1.05 4.48 -10.32
CA THR A 113 1.13 3.02 -10.11
C THR A 113 2.17 2.36 -10.99
N ALA A 114 2.84 1.34 -10.48
CA ALA A 114 3.70 0.45 -11.26
C ALA A 114 3.82 -0.92 -10.59
N GLY A 115 4.14 -1.97 -11.36
CA GLY A 115 4.26 -3.34 -10.89
C GLY A 115 3.23 -4.27 -11.51
N ASP A 116 2.64 -5.16 -10.71
CA ASP A 116 1.78 -6.22 -11.24
C ASP A 116 0.53 -5.68 -11.93
N ARG A 117 0.39 -5.98 -13.23
CA ARG A 117 -0.71 -5.48 -14.05
C ARG A 117 -2.06 -6.04 -13.63
N SER A 118 -2.11 -7.31 -13.23
CA SER A 118 -3.36 -7.96 -12.81
C SER A 118 -3.85 -7.42 -11.47
N LEU A 119 -2.92 -7.15 -10.55
CA LEU A 119 -3.23 -6.47 -9.29
C LEU A 119 -3.68 -5.03 -9.55
N TYR A 120 -3.04 -4.28 -10.44
CA TYR A 120 -3.49 -2.94 -10.84
C TYR A 120 -4.94 -2.94 -11.31
N GLU A 121 -5.31 -3.86 -12.20
CA GLU A 121 -6.69 -3.97 -12.71
C GLU A 121 -7.69 -4.33 -11.60
N THR A 122 -7.27 -5.17 -10.66
CA THR A 122 -8.08 -5.56 -9.49
C THR A 122 -8.30 -4.37 -8.54
N VAL A 123 -7.27 -3.56 -8.28
CA VAL A 123 -7.36 -2.45 -7.31
C VAL A 123 -7.80 -1.13 -7.93
N ALA A 124 -7.81 -1.01 -9.25
CA ALA A 124 -8.20 0.20 -9.98
C ALA A 124 -9.52 0.82 -9.49
N PRO A 125 -10.62 0.07 -9.28
CA PRO A 125 -11.86 0.62 -8.74
C PRO A 125 -11.74 1.14 -7.30
N LEU A 126 -10.83 0.58 -6.50
CA LEU A 126 -10.57 1.05 -5.13
C LEU A 126 -9.75 2.35 -5.14
N LEU A 127 -8.79 2.46 -6.07
CA LEU A 127 -8.03 3.69 -6.28
C LEU A 127 -8.95 4.86 -6.69
N ASP A 128 -10.00 4.59 -7.48
CA ASP A 128 -10.99 5.60 -7.91
C ASP A 128 -11.83 6.17 -6.75
N ILE A 129 -11.94 5.47 -5.63
CA ILE A 129 -12.59 5.99 -4.41
C ILE A 129 -11.69 7.01 -3.72
N MET A 130 -10.38 6.78 -3.75
CA MET A 130 -9.38 7.57 -3.03
C MET A 130 -8.76 8.68 -3.88
N GLY A 131 -8.98 8.67 -5.19
CA GLY A 131 -8.31 9.55 -6.13
C GLY A 131 -9.12 9.90 -7.36
N LYS A 132 -8.72 11.02 -7.98
CA LYS A 132 -9.33 11.52 -9.22
C LYS A 132 -8.64 11.00 -10.47
N SER A 133 -7.44 10.43 -10.35
CA SER A 133 -6.64 9.96 -11.47
C SER A 133 -5.66 8.89 -11.04
N LYS A 134 -5.35 7.97 -11.96
CA LYS A 134 -4.36 6.90 -11.76
C LYS A 134 -3.61 6.64 -13.06
N PHE A 135 -2.29 6.51 -12.99
CA PHE A 135 -1.41 6.22 -14.12
C PHE A 135 -0.71 4.89 -13.89
N TYR A 136 -0.70 4.00 -14.88
CA TYR A 136 0.10 2.78 -14.85
C TYR A 136 1.41 3.00 -15.61
N LEU A 137 2.52 2.99 -14.88
CA LEU A 137 3.84 3.41 -15.32
C LEU A 137 4.76 2.22 -15.65
N GLY A 138 4.21 0.99 -15.75
CA GLY A 138 4.95 -0.20 -16.11
C GLY A 138 5.58 -0.88 -14.89
N ASP A 139 6.89 -1.11 -14.93
CA ASP A 139 7.60 -1.95 -13.95
C ASP A 139 7.81 -1.27 -12.60
N VAL A 140 7.94 -2.09 -11.54
CA VAL A 140 8.24 -1.62 -10.17
C VAL A 140 9.49 -0.73 -10.16
N GLY A 141 9.34 0.43 -9.53
CA GLY A 141 10.34 1.49 -9.48
C GLY A 141 9.94 2.71 -10.30
N ASN A 142 9.15 2.55 -11.37
CA ASN A 142 8.76 3.68 -12.21
C ASN A 142 7.81 4.65 -11.50
N GLY A 143 6.90 4.14 -10.65
CA GLY A 143 6.03 4.93 -9.81
C GLY A 143 6.80 5.68 -8.73
N ALA A 144 7.72 4.98 -8.04
CA ALA A 144 8.61 5.60 -7.05
C ALA A 144 9.47 6.71 -7.68
N ALA A 145 10.11 6.44 -8.82
CA ALA A 145 10.92 7.42 -9.54
C ALA A 145 10.10 8.66 -9.96
N MET A 146 8.92 8.46 -10.56
CA MET A 146 8.04 9.56 -10.94
C MET A 146 7.61 10.38 -9.72
N LYS A 147 7.28 9.73 -8.61
CA LYS A 147 6.87 10.42 -7.38
C LYS A 147 7.98 11.31 -6.84
N LEU A 148 9.23 10.84 -6.85
CA LEU A 148 10.37 11.63 -6.42
C LEU A 148 10.59 12.84 -7.33
N VAL A 149 10.53 12.66 -8.65
CA VAL A 149 10.64 13.77 -9.62
C VAL A 149 9.54 14.83 -9.40
N VAL A 150 8.30 14.42 -9.12
CA VAL A 150 7.19 15.35 -8.85
C VAL A 150 7.38 16.15 -7.55
N ASN A 151 8.14 15.62 -6.59
CA ASN A 151 8.38 16.25 -5.29
C ASN A 151 9.67 17.11 -5.24
N MET A 152 10.52 17.05 -6.27
CA MET A 152 11.74 17.87 -6.39
C MET A 152 11.42 19.28 -6.85
#